data_AF-A0A4S0RFT4-F1
#
_entry.id   AF-A0A4S0RFT4-F1
#
_cell.length_a   1.000
_cell.length_b   1.000
_cell.length_c   1.000
_cell.angle_alpha   90.00
_cell.angle_beta   90.00
_cell.angle_gamma   90.00
#
_symmetry.space_group_name_H-M   'P 1'
#
loop_
_entity.id
_entity.type
_entity.pdbx_description
1 polymer ?
#
loop_
_entity_poly.entity_id
_entity_poly.type
_entity_poly.pdbx_seq_one_letter_code
_entity_poly.pdbx_strand_id
1 'polypeptide(L)'
;FHIAKMAATRARRTPIDDFFTSLAQEQAENAAGIILSGTGSDGTIGLRAIKERGGLTLAQESAEYDGMMRSAVQSGLVDMVLPAEQMAGKLVSYFRHSSRSDGERDRHNRDVAEQLSRIAALLRMRTGHDFSGY
;
A
#
# COMPACT_ATOMS: atom_id res chain seq x y z
N PHE A 1 -2.84 -17.87 -2.55
CA PHE A 1 -3.57 -18.06 -1.28
C PHE A 1 -2.81 -19.05 -0.42
N HIS A 2 -2.28 -18.58 0.71
CA HIS A 2 -1.61 -19.42 1.71
C HIS A 2 -2.57 -19.69 2.88
N ILE A 3 -2.67 -20.94 3.33
CA ILE A 3 -3.51 -21.33 4.47
C ILE A 3 -2.60 -21.81 5.59
N ALA A 4 -2.53 -21.03 6.67
CA ALA A 4 -1.76 -21.38 7.85
C ALA A 4 -2.65 -21.99 8.95
N LYS A 5 -2.10 -22.92 9.74
CA LYS A 5 -2.79 -23.47 10.91
C LYS A 5 -2.81 -22.45 12.04
N MET A 6 -3.98 -22.02 12.49
CA MET A 6 -4.11 -21.06 13.60
C MET A 6 -3.55 -21.63 14.91
N ALA A 7 -2.85 -20.79 15.68
CA ALA A 7 -2.35 -21.14 17.01
C ALA A 7 -3.49 -21.51 17.98
N ALA A 8 -3.20 -22.45 18.88
CA ALA A 8 -4.19 -23.11 19.74
C ALA A 8 -4.73 -22.25 20.89
N THR A 9 -4.01 -21.21 21.32
CA THR A 9 -4.37 -20.43 22.51
C THR A 9 -5.32 -19.28 22.18
N ARG A 10 -6.57 -19.38 22.67
CA ARG A 10 -7.67 -18.43 22.41
C ARG A 10 -7.37 -16.99 22.83
N ALA A 11 -6.44 -16.76 23.74
CA ALA A 11 -6.10 -15.46 24.32
C ALA A 11 -5.28 -14.52 23.40
N ARG A 12 -4.77 -15.01 22.26
CA ARG A 12 -3.97 -14.22 21.30
C ARG A 12 -4.35 -14.54 19.84
N ARG A 13 -5.64 -14.73 19.57
CA ARG A 13 -6.12 -14.93 18.20
C ARG A 13 -6.40 -13.56 17.57
N THR A 14 -5.49 -13.11 16.72
CA THR A 14 -5.61 -11.90 15.91
C THR A 14 -5.48 -12.24 14.42
N PRO A 15 -6.39 -13.07 13.87
CA PRO A 15 -6.31 -13.49 12.48
C PRO A 15 -6.35 -12.33 11.47
N ILE A 16 -7.00 -11.21 11.80
CA ILE A 16 -7.03 -10.05 10.91
C ILE A 16 -5.64 -9.40 10.88
N ASP A 17 -4.99 -9.24 12.04
CA ASP A 17 -3.61 -8.75 12.10
C ASP A 17 -2.64 -9.65 11.34
N ASP A 18 -2.75 -10.98 11.50
CA ASP A 18 -1.90 -11.95 10.79
C ASP A 18 -2.10 -11.87 9.27
N PHE A 19 -3.35 -11.80 8.83
CA PHE A 19 -3.70 -11.68 7.41
C PHE A 19 -3.17 -10.38 6.80
N PHE A 20 -3.40 -9.24 7.46
CA PHE A 20 -2.93 -7.94 6.99
C PHE A 20 -1.41 -7.84 6.97
N THR A 21 -0.73 -8.45 7.94
CA THR A 21 0.74 -8.51 7.96
C THR A 21 1.28 -9.29 6.76
N SER A 22 0.70 -10.45 6.48
CA SER A 22 1.06 -11.25 5.30
C SER A 22 0.77 -10.50 3.99
N LEU A 23 -0.41 -9.88 3.88
CA LEU A 23 -0.81 -9.08 2.72
C LEU A 23 0.17 -7.92 2.47
N ALA A 24 0.57 -7.21 3.52
CA ALA A 24 1.52 -6.10 3.43
C ALA A 24 2.91 -6.56 2.97
N GLN A 25 3.35 -7.74 3.41
CA GLN A 25 4.63 -8.32 2.99
C GLN A 25 4.64 -8.71 1.51
N GLU A 26 3.54 -9.27 1.01
CA GLU A 26 3.45 -9.75 -0.38
C GLU A 26 3.11 -8.63 -1.38
N GLN A 27 2.24 -7.69 -1.02
CA GLN A 27 1.69 -6.69 -1.94
C GLN A 27 2.24 -5.27 -1.76
N ALA A 28 2.86 -4.99 -0.62
CA ALA A 28 3.40 -3.67 -0.27
C ALA A 28 2.40 -2.52 -0.55
N GLU A 29 2.76 -1.55 -1.39
CA GLU A 29 1.93 -0.40 -1.76
C GLU A 29 0.64 -0.76 -2.51
N ASN A 30 0.57 -1.98 -3.06
CA ASN A 30 -0.63 -2.53 -3.69
C ASN A 30 -1.61 -3.14 -2.68
N ALA A 31 -1.28 -3.17 -1.38
CA ALA A 31 -2.17 -3.64 -0.33
C ALA A 31 -3.18 -2.54 0.07
N ALA A 32 -4.42 -2.96 0.32
CA ALA A 32 -5.40 -2.14 1.02
C ALA A 32 -6.02 -2.91 2.20
N GLY A 33 -6.02 -2.29 3.38
CA GLY A 33 -6.67 -2.80 4.59
C GLY A 33 -7.92 -2.01 4.89
N ILE A 34 -9.06 -2.70 5.03
CA ILE A 34 -10.33 -2.07 5.41
C ILE A 34 -10.85 -2.68 6.69
N ILE A 35 -11.12 -1.84 7.68
CA ILE A 35 -11.73 -2.21 8.94
C ILE A 35 -13.22 -1.83 8.92
N LEU A 36 -14.08 -2.85 8.96
CA LEU A 36 -15.54 -2.76 8.95
C LEU A 36 -16.13 -3.07 10.32
N SER A 37 -17.36 -2.61 10.58
CA SER A 37 -18.10 -2.78 11.84
C SER A 37 -17.83 -4.12 12.54
N GLY A 38 -17.36 -4.08 13.78
CA GLY A 38 -16.95 -5.28 14.50
C GLY A 38 -16.49 -4.99 15.93
N THR A 39 -16.62 -6.01 16.78
CA THR A 39 -16.17 -5.95 18.18
C THR A 39 -14.71 -6.36 18.31
N GLY A 40 -13.91 -5.66 19.12
CA GLY A 40 -12.53 -6.04 19.44
C GLY A 40 -11.50 -5.01 18.98
N SER A 41 -10.24 -5.43 18.86
CA SER A 41 -9.12 -4.58 18.42
C SER A 41 -8.25 -5.24 17.33
N ASP A 42 -8.62 -6.44 16.91
CA ASP A 42 -7.95 -7.23 15.87
C ASP A 42 -8.00 -6.47 14.53
N GLY A 43 -6.85 -6.31 13.89
CA GLY A 43 -6.68 -5.55 12.66
C GLY A 43 -5.91 -4.24 12.84
N THR A 44 -5.78 -3.70 14.06
CA THR A 44 -5.03 -2.45 14.31
C THR A 44 -3.53 -2.61 14.06
N ILE A 45 -2.95 -3.75 14.46
CA ILE A 45 -1.52 -4.04 14.25
C ILE A 45 -1.28 -4.36 12.77
N GLY A 46 -2.21 -5.09 12.14
CA GLY A 46 -2.18 -5.39 10.72
C GLY A 46 -2.26 -4.13 9.84
N LEU A 47 -3.12 -3.17 10.20
CA LEU A 47 -3.19 -1.88 9.50
C LEU A 47 -1.85 -1.14 9.56
N ARG A 48 -1.13 -1.23 10.67
CA ARG A 48 0.23 -0.68 10.77
C ARG A 48 1.14 -1.31 9.73
N ALA A 49 1.14 -2.64 9.63
CA ALA A 49 1.97 -3.36 8.68
C ALA A 49 1.68 -2.94 7.23
N ILE A 50 0.40 -2.78 6.87
CA ILE A 50 -0.01 -2.25 5.56
C ILE A 50 0.52 -0.84 5.36
N LYS A 51 0.36 0.03 6.36
CA LYS A 51 0.73 1.44 6.25
C LYS A 51 2.24 1.64 6.13
N GLU A 52 3.03 0.89 6.91
CA GLU A 52 4.50 0.90 6.85
C GLU A 52 5.04 0.46 5.48
N ARG A 53 4.25 -0.28 4.70
CA ARG A 53 4.60 -0.71 3.34
C ARG A 53 4.01 0.18 2.25
N GLY A 54 3.41 1.32 2.60
CA GLY A 54 2.84 2.27 1.65
C GLY A 54 1.43 1.91 1.16
N GLY A 55 0.80 0.89 1.74
CA GLY A 55 -0.57 0.50 1.40
C GLY A 55 -1.62 1.46 1.92
N LEU A 56 -2.85 1.31 1.43
CA LEU A 56 -4.01 2.12 1.80
C LEU A 56 -4.75 1.54 3.01
N THR A 57 -5.17 2.38 3.94
CA THR A 57 -5.93 1.94 5.12
C THR A 57 -7.25 2.71 5.28
N LEU A 58 -8.37 2.00 5.38
CA LEU A 58 -9.70 2.61 5.50
C LEU A 58 -10.45 2.06 6.72
N ALA A 59 -11.33 2.88 7.31
CA ALA A 59 -12.25 2.45 8.35
C ALA A 59 -13.70 2.89 8.06
N GLN A 60 -14.67 2.09 8.48
CA GLN A 60 -16.09 2.39 8.30
C GLN A 60 -16.54 3.49 9.27
N GLU A 61 -17.24 4.51 8.75
CA GLU A 61 -17.71 5.67 9.52
C GLU A 61 -18.86 5.34 10.49
N SER A 62 -19.91 4.69 9.99
CA SER A 62 -21.08 4.31 10.78
C SER A 62 -21.08 2.80 11.02
N ALA A 63 -20.54 2.38 12.17
CA ALA A 63 -20.48 1.00 12.59
C ALA A 63 -21.49 0.70 13.70
N GLU A 64 -22.20 -0.42 13.59
CA GLU A 64 -23.08 -0.92 14.66
C GLU A 64 -22.26 -1.35 15.90
N TYR A 65 -21.04 -1.82 15.67
CA TYR A 65 -20.04 -2.13 16.70
C TYR A 65 -18.75 -1.38 16.37
N ASP A 66 -18.43 -0.38 17.17
CA ASP A 66 -17.39 0.60 16.87
C ASP A 66 -16.02 0.29 17.51
N GLY A 67 -15.91 -0.74 18.35
CA GLY A 67 -14.71 -1.02 19.13
C GLY A 67 -13.44 -1.14 18.27
N MET A 68 -13.53 -1.91 17.18
CA MET A 68 -12.40 -2.13 16.28
C MET A 68 -12.12 -0.87 15.43
N MET A 69 -13.14 -0.08 15.08
CA MET A 69 -12.99 1.15 14.29
C MET A 69 -12.33 2.22 15.13
N ARG A 70 -12.77 2.37 16.39
CA ARG A 70 -12.19 3.30 17.36
C ARG A 70 -10.72 2.97 17.62
N SER A 71 -10.38 1.69 17.77
CA SER A 71 -8.99 1.25 17.91
C SER A 71 -8.14 1.62 16.68
N ALA A 72 -8.64 1.31 15.48
CA ALA A 72 -7.97 1.64 14.22
C ALA A 72 -7.79 3.15 14.04
N VAL A 73 -8.83 3.95 14.24
CA VAL A 73 -8.78 5.41 14.08
C VAL A 73 -7.86 6.06 15.12
N GLN A 74 -7.94 5.64 16.40
CA GLN A 74 -7.07 6.17 17.45
C GLN A 74 -5.58 5.85 17.22
N SER A 75 -5.28 4.79 16.48
CA SER A 75 -3.90 4.46 16.14
C SER A 75 -3.23 5.47 15.20
N GLY A 76 -4.02 6.34 14.55
CA GLY A 76 -3.52 7.31 13.55
C GLY A 76 -3.09 6.67 12.23
N LEU A 77 -3.37 5.38 12.05
CA LEU A 77 -2.94 4.60 10.89
C LEU A 77 -3.99 4.52 9.78
N VAL A 78 -5.18 5.08 9.98
CA VAL A 78 -6.29 5.08 9.01
C VAL A 78 -6.19 6.32 8.12
N ASP A 79 -6.13 6.13 6.80
CA ASP A 79 -6.09 7.23 5.84
C ASP A 79 -7.44 7.94 5.71
N MET A 80 -8.52 7.16 5.66
CA MET A 80 -9.86 7.72 5.49
C MET A 80 -10.90 6.92 6.27
N VAL A 81 -11.84 7.66 6.85
CA VAL A 81 -13.06 7.13 7.46
C VAL A 81 -14.22 7.44 6.52
N LEU A 82 -14.93 6.43 6.05
CA LEU A 82 -15.93 6.57 4.98
C LEU A 82 -17.15 5.66 5.21
N PRO A 83 -18.32 6.02 4.66
CA PRO A 83 -19.45 5.09 4.54
C PRO A 83 -19.08 3.87 3.71
N ALA A 84 -19.62 2.70 4.07
CA ALA A 84 -19.29 1.42 3.44
C ALA A 84 -19.56 1.43 1.93
N GLU A 85 -20.61 2.14 1.50
CA GLU A 85 -21.04 2.28 0.11
C GLU A 85 -20.02 3.03 -0.74
N GLN A 86 -19.22 3.92 -0.13
CA GLN A 86 -18.21 4.71 -0.83
C GLN A 86 -16.84 4.03 -0.91
N MET A 87 -16.59 3.04 -0.05
CA MET A 87 -15.28 2.39 0.08
C MET A 87 -14.84 1.69 -1.20
N ALA A 88 -15.73 0.94 -1.86
CA ALA A 88 -15.41 0.23 -3.10
C ALA A 88 -14.98 1.20 -4.22
N GLY A 89 -15.72 2.30 -4.39
CA GLY A 89 -15.38 3.34 -5.36
C GLY A 89 -14.02 3.99 -5.06
N LYS A 90 -13.73 4.22 -3.77
CA LYS A 90 -12.43 4.78 -3.35
C LYS A 90 -11.27 3.82 -3.58
N LEU A 91 -11.42 2.53 -3.27
CA LEU A 91 -10.41 1.51 -3.58
C LEU A 91 -10.04 1.50 -5.06
N VAL A 92 -11.06 1.39 -5.93
CA VAL A 92 -10.85 1.34 -7.38
C VAL A 92 -10.21 2.62 -7.87
N SER A 93 -10.67 3.79 -7.39
CA SER A 93 -10.08 5.07 -7.77
C SER A 93 -8.62 5.18 -7.35
N TYR A 94 -8.29 4.80 -6.11
CA TYR A 94 -6.93 4.88 -5.57
C TYR A 94 -5.93 4.08 -6.41
N PHE A 95 -6.21 2.79 -6.65
CA PHE A 95 -5.31 1.93 -7.40
C PHE A 95 -5.24 2.28 -8.89
N ARG A 96 -6.32 2.81 -9.47
CA ARG A 96 -6.30 3.34 -10.85
C ARG A 96 -5.43 4.58 -10.99
N HIS A 97 -5.38 5.45 -9.98
CA HIS A 97 -4.48 6.59 -10.03
C HIS A 97 -3.03 6.17 -9.83
N SER A 98 -2.74 5.28 -8.87
CA SER A 98 -1.38 4.77 -8.63
C SER A 98 -0.77 4.15 -9.89
N SER A 99 -1.48 3.19 -10.51
CA SER A 99 -1.03 2.53 -11.74
C SER A 99 -0.77 3.48 -12.92
N ARG A 100 -1.55 4.57 -13.04
CA ARG A 100 -1.30 5.61 -14.06
C ARG A 100 -0.05 6.41 -13.74
N SER A 101 0.13 6.79 -12.47
CA SER A 101 1.30 7.52 -12.01
C SER A 101 2.58 6.70 -12.20
N ASP A 102 2.55 5.40 -11.94
CA ASP A 102 3.70 4.51 -12.14
C ASP A 102 4.05 4.40 -13.62
N GLY A 103 3.05 4.21 -14.49
CA GLY A 103 3.26 4.20 -15.94
C GLY A 103 3.75 5.54 -16.52
N GLU A 104 3.46 6.67 -15.88
CA GLU A 104 4.01 7.98 -16.25
C GLU A 104 5.45 8.15 -15.78
N ARG A 105 5.78 7.74 -14.55
CA ARG A 105 7.16 7.75 -14.04
C ARG A 105 8.08 6.85 -14.85
N ASP A 106 7.62 5.65 -15.20
CA ASP A 106 8.39 4.70 -16.00
C ASP A 106 8.69 5.24 -17.39
N ARG A 107 7.71 5.87 -18.04
CA ARG A 107 7.91 6.53 -19.34
C ARG A 107 8.92 7.67 -19.23
N HIS A 108 8.76 8.53 -18.22
CA HIS A 108 9.67 9.64 -18.00
C HIS A 108 11.11 9.16 -17.76
N ASN A 109 11.31 8.12 -16.95
CA ASN A 109 12.63 7.55 -16.70
C ASN A 109 13.28 6.98 -17.97
N ARG A 110 12.49 6.34 -18.86
CA ARG A 110 13.01 5.88 -20.16
C ARG A 110 13.42 7.05 -21.05
N ASP A 111 12.59 8.08 -21.16
CA ASP A 111 12.91 9.27 -21.96
C ASP A 111 14.19 9.94 -21.45
N VAL A 112 14.33 10.10 -20.13
CA VAL A 112 15.55 10.65 -19.51
C VAL A 112 16.77 9.77 -19.81
N ALA A 113 16.65 8.45 -19.70
CA ALA A 113 17.75 7.53 -20.03
C ALA A 113 18.17 7.60 -21.50
N GLU A 114 17.21 7.73 -22.44
CA GLU A 114 17.49 7.92 -23.86
C GLU A 114 18.20 9.26 -24.11
N GLN A 115 17.75 10.34 -23.46
CA GLN A 115 18.36 11.66 -23.57
C GLN A 115 19.80 11.67 -23.03
N LEU A 116 20.04 11.06 -21.87
CA LEU A 116 21.38 10.92 -21.28
C LEU A 116 22.30 10.11 -22.20
N SER A 117 21.81 9.02 -22.78
CA SER A 117 22.56 8.21 -23.74
C SER A 117 22.98 9.04 -24.97
N ARG A 118 22.08 9.91 -25.46
CA ARG A 118 22.37 10.82 -26.57
C ARG A 118 23.40 11.89 -26.20
N ILE A 119 23.31 12.45 -25.00
CA ILE A 119 24.29 13.43 -24.49
C ILE A 119 25.67 12.77 -24.34
N ALA A 120 25.74 11.57 -23.75
CA ALA A 120 26.97 10.82 -23.60
C ALA A 120 27.65 10.54 -24.96
N ALA A 121 26.87 10.17 -25.97
CA ALA A 121 27.39 9.98 -27.33
C ALA A 121 27.94 11.26 -27.96
N LEU A 122 27.27 12.40 -27.76
CA LEU A 122 27.74 13.71 -28.24
C LEU A 122 29.04 14.15 -27.56
N LEU A 123 29.12 13.95 -26.24
CA LEU A 123 30.34 14.24 -25.47
C LEU A 123 31.48 13.36 -25.96
N ARG A 124 31.28 12.05 -26.13
CA ARG A 124 32.30 11.15 -26.67
C ARG A 124 32.81 11.59 -28.05
N MET A 125 31.93 12.00 -28.96
CA MET A 125 32.33 12.49 -30.28
C MET A 125 33.12 13.81 -30.23
N ARG A 126 32.80 14.70 -29.29
CA ARG A 126 33.37 16.06 -29.22
C ARG A 126 34.61 16.16 -28.33
N THR A 127 34.67 15.40 -27.24
CA THR A 127 35.72 15.48 -26.22
C THR A 127 36.59 14.22 -26.17
N GLY A 128 36.16 13.12 -26.79
CA GLY A 128 36.86 11.84 -26.75
C GLY A 128 36.68 11.05 -25.44
N HIS A 129 35.99 11.62 -24.44
CA HIS A 129 35.72 10.96 -23.16
C HIS A 129 34.41 10.17 -23.21
N ASP A 130 34.44 8.92 -22.75
CA ASP A 130 33.27 8.05 -22.69
C ASP A 130 32.62 8.08 -21.30
N PHE A 131 31.35 8.48 -21.26
CA PHE A 131 30.54 8.57 -20.05
C PHE A 131 29.39 7.55 -20.03
N SER A 132 29.39 6.56 -20.93
CA SER A 132 28.31 5.57 -21.05
C SER A 132 28.21 4.57 -19.89
N GLY A 133 29.18 4.56 -18.97
CA GLY A 133 29.25 3.63 -17.83
C GLY A 133 29.09 4.26 -16.44
N TYR A 134 28.75 5.56 -16.35
CA TYR A 134 28.41 6.25 -15.09
C TYR A 134 26.90 6.40 -14.95
#